data_AF-A0A3E0HIP4-F1
#
_entry.id   AF-A0A3E0HIP4-F1
#
_cell.length_a   1.000
_cell.length_b   1.000
_cell.length_c   1.000
_cell.angle_alpha   90.00
_cell.angle_beta   90.00
_cell.angle_gamma   90.00
#
_symmetry.space_group_name_H-M   'P 1'
#
loop_
_entity.id
_entity.type
_entity.pdbx_description
1 polymer ?
#
loop_
_entity_poly.entity_id
_entity_poly.type
_entity_poly.pdbx_seq_one_letter_code
_entity_poly.pdbx_strand_id
1 'polypeptide(L)' 'MFCPATLVDDRDYRGEAIRTAVKGEVRQDSSTNEMEWGMHYVVADIARTITLFPGDVLLSGTPANSATSSPSRSKVLAR' A
#
# COMPACT_ATOMS: atom_id res chain seq x y z
N MET A 1 -9.22 -6.83 -11.47
CA MET A 1 -8.28 -6.16 -10.54
C MET A 1 -8.11 -7.06 -9.33
N PHE A 2 -6.89 -7.43 -8.96
CA PHE A 2 -6.61 -8.29 -7.81
C PHE A 2 -6.02 -7.42 -6.70
N CYS A 3 -6.78 -7.23 -5.61
CA CYS A 3 -6.38 -6.44 -4.45
C CYS A 3 -6.44 -7.35 -3.21
N PRO A 4 -5.38 -8.13 -2.94
CA PRO A 4 -5.32 -8.91 -1.71
C PRO A 4 -5.05 -7.95 -0.55
N ALA A 5 -6.09 -7.65 0.22
CA ALA A 5 -6.01 -6.79 1.41
C ALA A 5 -6.59 -7.51 2.62
N THR A 6 -5.99 -7.29 3.78
CA THR A 6 -6.50 -7.76 5.07
C THR A 6 -6.65 -6.54 5.97
N LEU A 7 -7.82 -6.42 6.60
CA LEU A 7 -8.07 -5.33 7.54
C LEU A 7 -7.43 -5.65 8.89
N VAL A 8 -6.76 -4.67 9.46
CA VAL A 8 -6.21 -4.70 10.81
C VAL A 8 -6.66 -3.42 11.51
N ASP A 9 -7.30 -3.56 12.66
CA ASP A 9 -7.74 -2.46 13.50
C ASP A 9 -6.62 -1.98 14.44
N ASP A 10 -6.83 -0.80 15.04
CA ASP A 10 -5.97 -0.21 16.09
C ASP A 10 -4.47 -0.09 15.77
N ARG A 11 -4.13 0.05 14.48
CA ARG A 11 -2.75 0.22 14.01
C ARG A 11 -2.42 1.68 13.78
N ASP A 12 -1.31 2.16 14.35
CA ASP A 12 -0.72 3.43 13.93
C ASP A 12 -0.12 3.25 12.53
N TYR A 13 -0.47 4.13 11.61
CA TYR A 13 -0.01 4.06 10.23
C TYR A 13 1.38 4.69 10.03
N ARG A 14 1.93 5.35 11.06
CA ARG A 14 3.21 6.06 11.00
C ARG A 14 4.39 5.13 11.26
N GLY A 15 5.45 5.25 10.48
CA GLY A 15 6.67 4.45 10.63
C GLY A 15 6.53 2.96 10.33
N GLU A 16 5.42 2.53 9.72
CA GLU A 16 5.20 1.14 9.35
C GLU A 16 6.12 0.75 8.20
N ALA A 17 6.69 -0.46 8.27
CA ALA A 17 7.53 -1.02 7.22
C ALA A 17 6.66 -1.69 6.14
N ILE A 18 7.02 -1.49 4.87
CA ILE A 18 6.34 -2.09 3.72
C ILE A 18 7.36 -2.86 2.90
N ARG A 19 7.21 -4.19 2.86
CA ARG A 19 8.10 -5.07 2.11
C ARG A 19 7.36 -6.00 1.15
N THR A 20 7.75 -5.95 -0.12
CA THR A 20 7.26 -6.88 -1.15
C THR A 20 8.39 -7.82 -1.56
N ALA A 21 8.18 -9.13 -1.35
CA ALA A 21 9.08 -10.17 -1.81
C ALA A 21 8.47 -10.98 -2.96
N VAL A 22 9.28 -11.32 -3.97
CA VAL A 22 8.89 -12.17 -5.10
C VAL A 22 9.85 -13.35 -5.14
N LYS A 23 9.33 -14.57 -4.91
CA LYS A 23 10.13 -15.79 -4.83
C LYS A 23 11.33 -15.69 -3.87
N GLY A 24 11.15 -15.00 -2.74
CA GLY A 24 12.20 -14.81 -1.72
C GLY A 24 13.14 -13.62 -1.95
N GLU A 25 13.07 -12.97 -3.12
CA GLU A 25 13.83 -11.74 -3.37
C GLU A 25 13.03 -10.50 -2.96
N VAL A 26 13.61 -9.64 -2.12
CA VAL A 26 13.02 -8.34 -1.78
C VAL A 26 13.07 -7.43 -3.00
N ARG A 27 11.90 -6.96 -3.45
CA ARG A 27 11.77 -6.04 -4.59
C ARG A 27 11.39 -4.63 -4.18
N GLN A 28 10.67 -4.50 -3.08
CA GLN A 28 10.31 -3.22 -2.47
C GLN A 28 10.55 -3.35 -0.98
N ASP A 29 11.19 -2.33 -0.42
CA ASP A 29 11.46 -2.18 1.00
C ASP A 29 11.47 -0.68 1.30
N SER A 30 10.56 -0.22 2.16
CA SER A 30 10.39 1.20 2.47
C SER A 30 9.53 1.35 3.74
N SER A 31 9.34 2.58 4.20
CA SER A 31 8.49 2.91 5.34
C SER A 31 7.42 3.93 4.95
N THR A 32 6.28 3.93 5.65
CA THR A 32 5.25 4.97 5.50
C THR A 32 5.75 6.37 5.84
N ASN A 33 6.90 6.51 6.51
CA ASN A 33 7.55 7.80 6.72
C ASN A 33 8.19 8.39 5.45
N GLU A 34 8.46 7.58 4.43
CA GLU A 34 9.04 7.99 3.15
C GLU A 34 7.96 8.37 2.12
N MET A 35 6.68 8.39 2.52
CA MET A 35 5.59 8.80 1.65
C MET A 35 5.70 10.29 1.32
N GLU A 36 5.68 10.62 0.03
CA GLU A 36 5.68 12.00 -0.47
C GLU A 36 4.51 12.82 0.09
N TRP A 37 3.33 12.19 0.21
CA TRP A 37 2.13 12.79 0.79
C TRP A 37 1.64 11.96 1.97
N GLY A 38 1.40 12.61 3.11
CA GLY A 38 0.83 11.94 4.28
C GLY A 38 -0.56 11.36 4.00
N MET A 39 -0.89 10.23 4.62
CA MET A 39 -2.18 9.56 4.41
C MET A 39 -3.40 10.48 4.65
N HIS A 40 -3.33 11.36 5.65
CA HIS A 40 -4.36 12.35 5.94
C HIS A 40 -4.61 13.30 4.76
N TYR A 41 -3.55 13.69 4.04
CA TYR A 41 -3.67 14.53 2.86
C TYR A 41 -4.35 13.77 1.71
N VAL A 42 -3.95 12.52 1.48
CA VAL A 42 -4.54 11.67 0.42
C VAL A 42 -6.04 11.49 0.62
N VAL A 43 -6.48 11.20 1.85
CA VAL A 43 -7.91 11.04 2.16
C VAL A 43 -8.66 12.35 1.92
N ALA A 44 -8.13 13.48 2.42
CA ALA A 44 -8.75 14.78 2.26
C ALA A 44 -8.88 15.19 0.79
N ASP A 45 -7.88 14.88 -0.04
CA ASP A 45 -7.88 15.24 -1.45
C ASP A 45 -8.88 14.41 -2.26
N ILE A 46 -8.93 13.09 -2.02
CA ILE A 46 -9.90 12.20 -2.69
C ILE A 46 -11.33 12.57 -2.29
N ALA A 47 -11.57 12.88 -1.01
CA ALA A 47 -12.89 13.24 -0.51
C ALA A 47 -13.46 14.54 -1.12
N ARG A 48 -12.63 15.39 -1.72
CA ARG A 48 -13.11 16.58 -2.47
C ARG A 48 -13.69 16.23 -3.84
N THR A 49 -13.30 15.09 -4.39
CA THR A 49 -13.63 14.70 -5.77
C THR A 49 -14.65 13.57 -5.82
N ILE A 50 -14.63 12.66 -4.84
CA ILE A 50 -15.47 11.46 -4.79
C ILE A 50 -16.05 11.32 -3.38
N THR A 51 -17.31 10.90 -3.27
CA THR A 51 -17.93 10.58 -1.97
C THR A 51 -17.41 9.23 -1.47
N LEU A 52 -16.87 9.21 -0.26
CA LEU A 52 -16.40 7.99 0.41
C LEU A 52 -17.53 7.36 1.24
N PHE A 53 -17.67 6.05 1.15
CA PHE A 53 -18.60 5.26 1.94
C PHE A 53 -17.87 4.34 2.92
N PRO A 54 -18.50 3.96 4.04
CA PRO A 54 -17.95 2.95 4.94
C PRO A 54 -17.67 1.66 4.18
N GLY A 55 -16.41 1.19 4.23
CA GLY A 55 -15.95 0.00 3.52
C GLY A 55 -15.10 0.30 2.27
N ASP A 56 -14.99 1.57 1.86
CA ASP A 56 -14.09 1.94 0.77
C ASP A 56 -12.62 1.73 1.13
N VAL A 57 -11.85 1.19 0.18
CA VAL A 57 -10.41 0.91 0.35
C VAL A 57 -9.61 1.89 -0.50
N LEU A 58 -8.79 2.70 0.17
CA LEU A 58 -7.86 3.62 -0.47
C LEU A 58 -6.45 3.04 -0.49
N LEU A 59 -5.85 2.94 -1.67
CA LEU A 59 -4.47 2.50 -1.84
C LEU A 59 -3.55 3.72 -1.86
N SER A 60 -2.69 3.84 -0.85
CA SER A 60 -1.86 5.04 -0.61
C SER A 60 -0.61 5.15 -1.50
N GLY A 61 -0.46 4.27 -2.49
CA GLY A 61 0.67 4.23 -3.41
C GLY A 61 1.56 3.00 -3.21
N THR A 62 2.63 2.92 -4.00
CA THR A 62 3.65 1.87 -3.88
C THR A 62 5.03 2.51 -3.75
N PRO A 63 5.91 1.98 -2.89
CA PRO A 63 7.31 2.42 -2.83
C PRO A 63 8.04 2.24 -4.17
N ALA A 64 9.21 2.86 -4.27
CA ALA A 64 10.09 2.77 -5.44
C ALA A 64 10.32 1.32 -5.92
N ASN A 65 10.67 1.16 -7.20
CA ASN A 65 10.90 -0.14 -7.87
C ASN A 65 9.65 -1.02 -8.06
N SER A 66 8.47 -0.40 -8.19
CA SER A 66 7.26 -1.09 -8.66
C SER A 66 7.46 -1.55 -10.12
N ALA A 67 7.47 -2.86 -10.33
CA ALA A 67 7.66 -3.48 -11.65
C ALA A 67 6.51 -4.43 -11.98
N THR A 68 6.18 -4.53 -13.27
CA THR A 68 5.14 -5.43 -13.79
C THR A 68 5.47 -6.88 -13.41
N SER A 69 4.58 -7.51 -12.66
CA SER A 69 4.65 -8.95 -12.43
C SER A 69 4.08 -9.69 -13.64
N SER A 70 4.89 -10.54 -14.28
CA SER A 70 4.37 -11.54 -15.21
C SER A 70 3.37 -12.45 -14.51
N PRO A 71 2.35 -13.01 -15.19
CA PRO A 71 1.35 -13.90 -14.59
C PRO A 71 1.92 -15.14 -13.88
N SER A 72 3.21 -15.45 -14.11
CA SER A 72 3.97 -16.50 -13.41
C SER A 72 4.66 -16.05 -12.11
N ARG A 73 4.48 -14.80 -11.64
CA ARG A 73 5.12 -14.26 -10.43
C ARG A 73 4.13 -14.14 -9.26
N SER A 74 4.26 -15.05 -8.29
CA SER A 74 3.62 -14.94 -6.98
C SER A 74 4.31 -13.85 -6.14
N LYS A 75 3.54 -12.92 -5.59
CA LYS A 75 4.00 -11.90 -4.63
C LYS A 75 3.66 -12.36 -3.22
N VAL A 76 4.60 -12.24 -2.29
CA VAL A 76 4.37 -12.44 -0.86
C VAL A 76 4.67 -11.11 -0.18
N LEU A 77 3.68 -10.57 0.54
CA LEU A 77 3.88 -9.42 1.42
C LEU A 77 4.62 -9.95 2.65
N ALA A 78 5.87 -9.53 2.83
CA ALA A 78 6.67 -9.92 3.98
C ALA A 78 6.36 -8.94 5.13
N ARG A 79 6.09 -9.49 6.31
CA ARG A 79 5.77 -8.75 7.54
C ARG A 79 6.94 -7.90 8.03
#